data_AF-M0P4W2-F1
#
_entry.id   AF-M0P4W2-F1
#
_cell.length_a   1.000
_cell.length_b   1.000
_cell.length_c   1.000
_cell.angle_alpha   90.00
_cell.angle_beta   90.00
_cell.angle_gamma   90.00
#
_symmetry.space_group_name_H-M   'P 1'
#
loop_
_entity.id
_entity.type
_entity.pdbx_description
1 polymer ?
#
loop_
_entity_poly.entity_id
_entity_poly.type
_entity_poly.pdbx_seq_one_letter_code
_entity_poly.pdbx_strand_id
1 'polypeptide(L)'
;MTDIDAALRDAFEHTEYDLGDVAVNRQQVRVPVLQEGADPDALRAIIEEALGADAVVAATVATETIGGEDTIGTVVSFQYRP
;
A
#
# COMPACT_ATOMS: atom_id res chain seq x y z
N MET A 1 4.54 -1.43 -15.56
CA MET A 1 4.97 -2.00 -14.26
C MET A 1 6.11 -1.17 -13.75
N THR A 2 5.85 -0.41 -12.70
CA THR A 2 6.86 0.33 -11.94
C THR A 2 7.48 -0.65 -10.96
N ASP A 3 8.79 -0.58 -10.73
CA ASP A 3 9.54 -1.49 -9.82
C ASP A 3 8.86 -1.63 -8.44
N ILE A 4 8.27 -0.53 -7.95
CA ILE A 4 7.53 -0.42 -6.68
C ILE A 4 6.27 -1.31 -6.62
N ASP A 5 5.49 -1.38 -7.72
CA ASP A 5 4.25 -2.19 -7.76
C ASP A 5 4.57 -3.68 -7.61
N ALA A 6 5.61 -4.14 -8.30
CA ALA A 6 6.06 -5.52 -8.20
C ALA A 6 6.59 -5.86 -6.80
N ALA A 7 7.41 -4.98 -6.20
CA ALA A 7 7.93 -5.18 -4.85
C ALA A 7 6.83 -5.21 -3.78
N LEU A 8 5.86 -4.29 -3.88
CA LEU A 8 4.71 -4.27 -2.96
C LEU A 8 3.83 -5.50 -3.16
N ARG A 9 3.54 -5.89 -4.40
CA ARG A 9 2.69 -7.05 -4.62
C ARG A 9 3.33 -8.34 -4.11
N ASP A 10 4.63 -8.53 -4.35
CA ASP A 10 5.40 -9.66 -3.83
C ASP A 10 5.37 -9.70 -2.29
N ALA A 11 5.63 -8.57 -1.63
CA ALA A 11 5.61 -8.49 -0.17
C ALA A 11 4.23 -8.81 0.41
N PHE A 12 3.15 -8.35 -0.22
CA PHE A 12 1.80 -8.61 0.24
C PHE A 12 1.29 -10.01 -0.11
N GLU A 13 1.77 -10.64 -1.19
CA GLU A 13 1.50 -12.05 -1.51
C GLU A 13 1.99 -13.00 -0.41
N HIS A 14 2.98 -12.59 0.37
CA HIS A 14 3.47 -13.32 1.55
C HIS A 14 2.64 -13.08 2.82
N THR A 15 1.60 -12.25 2.75
CA THR A 15 0.75 -11.88 3.87
C THR A 15 -0.70 -12.33 3.64
N GLU A 16 -1.55 -12.09 4.64
CA GLU A 16 -2.99 -12.34 4.55
C GLU A 16 -3.77 -11.19 3.88
N TYR A 17 -3.10 -10.08 3.54
CA TYR A 17 -3.71 -8.88 3.00
C TYR A 17 -3.80 -8.94 1.47
N ASP A 18 -5.02 -8.79 0.95
CA ASP A 18 -5.24 -8.69 -0.50
C ASP A 18 -5.07 -7.23 -0.96
N LEU A 19 -4.20 -7.02 -1.94
CA LEU A 19 -3.80 -5.70 -2.42
C LEU A 19 -4.44 -5.42 -3.77
N GLY A 20 -5.14 -4.30 -3.87
CA GLY A 20 -5.74 -3.82 -5.10
C GLY A 20 -4.74 -3.22 -6.09
N ASP A 21 -5.24 -2.38 -6.99
CA ASP A 21 -4.40 -1.75 -8.02
C ASP A 21 -3.51 -0.64 -7.41
N VAL A 22 -2.19 -0.89 -7.33
CA VAL A 22 -1.23 0.08 -6.79
C VAL A 22 -1.13 1.27 -7.73
N ALA A 23 -1.57 2.43 -7.24
CA ALA A 23 -1.48 3.67 -7.99
C ALA A 23 -0.21 4.44 -7.61
N VAL A 24 0.74 4.54 -8.54
CA VAL A 24 1.96 5.34 -8.37
C VAL A 24 1.87 6.62 -9.19
N ASN A 25 1.99 7.77 -8.53
CA ASN A 25 1.97 9.09 -9.15
C ASN A 25 3.24 9.89 -8.81
N ARG A 26 4.19 9.94 -9.74
CA ARG A 26 5.52 10.58 -9.63
C ARG A 26 6.37 10.09 -8.46
N GLN A 27 6.00 10.44 -7.24
CA GLN A 27 6.66 10.07 -5.99
C GLN A 27 5.66 9.62 -4.92
N GLN A 28 4.35 9.76 -5.17
CA GLN A 28 3.31 9.32 -4.25
C GLN A 28 2.84 7.93 -4.66
N VAL A 29 2.89 7.00 -3.73
CA VAL A 29 2.40 5.63 -3.89
C VAL A 29 1.12 5.49 -3.09
N ARG A 30 0.08 4.96 -3.71
CA ARG A 30 -1.19 4.64 -3.08
C ARG A 30 -1.42 3.14 -3.21
N VAL A 31 -1.53 2.49 -2.07
CA VAL A 31 -1.63 1.03 -1.92
C VAL A 31 -3.01 0.74 -1.36
N PRO A 32 -3.99 0.44 -2.23
CA PRO A 32 -5.30 0.00 -1.79
C PRO A 32 -5.23 -1.44 -1.27
N VAL A 33 -5.77 -1.67 -0.08
CA VAL A 33 -5.92 -3.00 0.53
C VAL A 33 -7.40 -3.33 0.54
N LEU A 34 -7.78 -4.42 -0.12
CA LEU A 34 -9.16 -4.90 -0.27
C LEU A 34 -9.69 -5.60 0.99
N GLN A 35 -9.21 -5.16 2.16
CA GLN A 35 -9.59 -5.64 3.47
C GLN A 35 -9.99 -4.47 4.36
N GLU A 36 -11.19 -4.56 4.92
CA GLU A 36 -11.69 -3.62 5.90
C GLU A 36 -10.96 -3.83 7.24
N GLY A 37 -10.52 -2.74 7.88
CA GLY A 37 -9.93 -2.79 9.21
C GLY A 37 -8.51 -3.35 9.26
N ALA A 38 -7.78 -3.35 8.14
CA ALA A 38 -6.38 -3.75 8.13
C ALA A 38 -5.54 -2.85 9.06
N ASP A 39 -4.66 -3.48 9.84
CA ASP A 39 -3.85 -2.79 10.83
C ASP A 39 -2.88 -1.80 10.17
N PRO A 40 -3.00 -0.49 10.44
CA PRO A 40 -2.19 0.52 9.78
C PRO A 40 -0.69 0.35 10.05
N ASP A 41 -0.34 -0.13 11.24
CA ASP A 41 1.04 -0.36 11.65
C ASP A 41 1.64 -1.58 10.94
N ALA A 42 0.85 -2.66 10.80
CA ALA A 42 1.25 -3.86 10.06
C ALA A 42 1.46 -3.56 8.57
N LEU A 43 0.53 -2.84 7.94
CA LEU A 43 0.64 -2.42 6.54
C LEU A 43 1.89 -1.58 6.31
N ARG A 44 2.17 -0.65 7.23
CA ARG A 44 3.35 0.21 7.14
C ARG A 44 4.63 -0.62 7.27
N ALA A 45 4.69 -1.55 8.22
CA ALA A 45 5.83 -2.44 8.39
C ALA A 45 6.10 -3.29 7.14
N ILE A 46 5.07 -3.85 6.50
CA ILE A 46 5.21 -4.62 5.25
C ILE A 46 5.77 -3.74 4.13
N ILE A 47 5.25 -2.52 3.98
CA ILE A 47 5.72 -1.55 2.97
C ILE A 47 7.18 -1.14 3.24
N GLU A 48 7.53 -0.90 4.49
CA GLU A 48 8.89 -0.55 4.91
C GLU A 48 9.87 -1.72 4.74
N GLU A 49 9.42 -2.97 4.90
CA GLU A 49 10.22 -4.16 4.61
C GLU A 49 10.45 -4.34 3.10
N ALA A 50 9.41 -4.12 2.29
CA ALA A 50 9.46 -4.29 0.85
C ALA A 50 10.32 -3.23 0.14
N LEU A 51 10.16 -1.96 0.53
CA LEU A 51 10.78 -0.81 -0.14
C LEU A 51 11.98 -0.24 0.63
N GLY A 52 12.11 -0.60 1.92
CA GLY A 52 13.06 0.00 2.84
C GLY A 52 12.45 1.18 3.62
N ALA A 53 12.61 1.16 4.94
CA ALA A 53 12.08 2.20 5.84
C ALA A 53 12.59 3.62 5.51
N ASP A 54 13.80 3.74 4.94
CA ASP A 54 14.37 5.04 4.54
C ASP A 54 13.70 5.61 3.27
N ALA A 55 13.18 4.72 2.41
CA ALA A 55 12.51 5.08 1.16
C ALA A 55 11.06 5.54 1.36
N VAL A 56 10.45 5.20 2.51
CA VAL A 56 9.03 5.46 2.80
C VAL A 56 8.88 6.72 3.66
N VAL A 57 8.34 7.78 3.08
CA VAL A 57 8.16 9.08 3.74
C VAL A 57 6.67 9.39 3.90
N ALA A 58 6.28 9.88 5.08
CA ALA A 58 4.92 10.37 5.35
C ALA A 58 3.79 9.34 5.04
N ALA A 59 4.00 8.06 5.40
CA ALA A 59 2.97 7.05 5.23
C ALA A 59 1.74 7.35 6.09
N THR A 60 0.60 7.46 5.40
CA THR A 60 -0.71 7.79 5.92
C THR A 60 -1.66 6.67 5.55
N VAL A 61 -2.44 6.19 6.51
CA VAL A 61 -3.43 5.14 6.30
C VAL A 61 -4.81 5.75 6.42
N ALA A 62 -5.65 5.52 5.43
CA ALA A 62 -7.02 6.02 5.39
C ALA A 62 -7.96 4.91 4.94
N THR A 63 -9.10 4.77 5.62
CA THR A 63 -10.16 3.87 5.16
C THR A 63 -11.01 4.60 4.14
N GLU A 64 -11.05 4.10 2.91
CA GLU A 64 -11.86 4.66 1.81
C GLU A 64 -12.44 3.53 0.95
N THR A 65 -13.48 3.86 0.19
CA THR A 65 -14.11 2.90 -0.73
C THR A 65 -13.22 2.70 -1.95
N ILE A 66 -12.83 1.46 -2.22
CA ILE A 66 -11.92 1.07 -3.29
C ILE A 66 -12.74 0.52 -4.45
N GLY A 67 -12.44 0.95 -5.69
CA GLY A 67 -13.01 0.33 -6.88
C GLY A 67 -14.47 0.66 -7.22
N GLY A 68 -15.04 1.75 -6.70
CA GLY A 68 -16.31 2.31 -7.18
C GLY A 68 -17.60 1.53 -6.86
N GLU A 69 -17.49 0.27 -6.42
CA GLU A 69 -18.60 -0.61 -6.05
C GLU A 69 -18.39 -1.12 -4.60
N ASP A 70 -18.96 -0.41 -3.62
CA ASP A 70 -19.16 -0.78 -2.19
C ASP A 70 -18.02 -1.46 -1.40
N THR A 71 -16.82 -1.60 -1.96
CA THR A 71 -15.72 -2.30 -1.32
C THR A 71 -15.02 -1.35 -0.38
N ILE A 72 -15.34 -1.42 0.90
CA ILE A 72 -14.65 -0.64 1.93
C ILE A 72 -13.29 -1.29 2.16
N GLY A 73 -12.23 -0.52 1.92
CA GLY A 73 -10.86 -0.98 2.09
C GLY A 73 -10.00 0.05 2.79
N THR A 74 -8.74 -0.31 2.95
CA THR A 74 -7.74 0.53 3.60
C THR A 74 -6.74 0.99 2.56
N VAL A 75 -6.59 2.29 2.37
CA VAL A 75 -5.62 2.88 1.43
C VAL A 75 -4.45 3.44 2.20
N VAL A 76 -3.27 2.90 1.92
CA VAL A 76 -2.00 3.45 2.43
C VAL A 76 -1.41 4.37 1.38
N SER A 77 -1.21 5.63 1.73
CA SER A 77 -0.61 6.64 0.86
C SER A 77 0.72 7.11 1.46
N PHE A 78 1.80 7.01 0.72
CA PHE A 78 3.13 7.47 1.15
C PHE A 78 3.91 8.11 0.00
N GLN A 79 4.96 8.84 0.34
CA GLN A 79 5.96 9.26 -0.63
C GLN A 79 7.09 8.25 -0.68
N TYR A 80 7.42 7.78 -1.88
CA TYR A 80 8.58 6.96 -2.15
C TYR A 80 9.77 7.82 -2.60
N ARG A 81 10.92 7.63 -1.95
CA ARG A 81 12.21 8.19 -2.37
C ARG A 81 13.19 7.06 -2.66
N PRO A 82 13.61 6.89 -3.93
CA PRO A 82 14.64 5.92 -4.29
C PRO A 82 16.04 6.36 -3.82
#